data_AF-A0A7H8ITN5-F1
#
_entry.id   AF-A0A7H8ITN5-F1
#
_cell.length_a   1.000
_cell.length_b   1.000
_cell.length_c   1.000
_cell.angle_alpha   90.00
_cell.angle_beta   90.00
_cell.angle_gamma   90.00
#
_symmetry.space_group_name_H-M   'P 1'
#
loop_
_entity.id
_entity.type
_entity.pdbx_description
1 polymer ?
#
loop_
_entity_poly.entity_id
_entity_poly.type
_entity_poly.pdbx_seq_one_letter_code
_entity_poly.pdbx_strand_id
1 'polypeptide(L)'
;MLLGNGGAFQVENEEHRTVWVSGIAAPGARLAVITDDGDVELLSGEGITLLNSRTGPVQAAPMPEAAAAADISRERYLVREGKQRRLVTRNRDGSLRVSHDGVTTTLVAPLARWLEQDGTQLTWRMLPDGDRKAWTLCLVNADGDLIWREGMRNLPTVLPPAQPHPYGGPELGRGARLRHQSLTSLSGAYTLVHQDDGDLVLYHNATHRAVWATNTWWAGDGWAELTEEGDLVVRNLCGAPVWRSGTAGSGAERLVVDNDGGFALLDASDAVVWRIDTGGHRSAPEATPARGSALYRGQRLQRQSLTSPDGSTVLAHRDDRRLVLFGEDGRWLWDAYIHHAERSYVVLDEDGVLRVRAEDGTVALDLGGPADELVVVEGQAQLRTSDGRVVWRNGEQTAAPETGAPPAADFTSWMDALMDDTAYCVTVIHHIDPDEALRRLGAQPERVTTGTWGDLLELAEREEAYDFEDIVVAAFALGPHTLLVEDNRCEGIDCPELSAGTFAVSCYMNINADSAFVVYRDGETVADHSRDSGSREPTTPEVCQALTAMGAPDVIKAAFLHDLELLCRTAGVQPTVADVTGPARIAVVTDR
;
A
#
# COMPACT_ATOMS: atom_id res chain seq x y z
N MET A 1 -11.60 -4.61 52.53
CA MET A 1 -12.40 -3.38 52.31
C MET A 1 -12.68 -3.28 50.82
N LEU A 2 -13.93 -3.10 50.44
CA LEU A 2 -14.39 -3.07 49.05
C LEU A 2 -15.50 -2.05 48.86
N LEU A 3 -15.79 -1.68 47.61
CA LEU A 3 -16.93 -0.82 47.29
C LEU A 3 -18.19 -1.70 47.16
N GLY A 4 -19.08 -1.61 48.15
CA GLY A 4 -20.28 -2.45 48.21
C GLY A 4 -21.45 -1.90 47.40
N ASN A 5 -22.53 -2.68 47.32
CA ASN A 5 -23.77 -2.27 46.66
C ASN A 5 -24.32 -0.97 47.28
N GLY A 6 -24.52 0.04 46.44
CA GLY A 6 -24.92 1.39 46.85
C GLY A 6 -23.78 2.43 46.86
N GLY A 7 -22.55 2.03 46.54
CA GLY A 7 -21.43 2.95 46.39
C GLY A 7 -20.84 3.43 47.72
N ALA A 8 -20.95 2.62 48.77
CA ALA A 8 -20.31 2.83 50.07
C ALA A 8 -19.15 1.83 50.25
N PHE A 9 -18.11 2.20 50.99
CA PHE A 9 -17.09 1.24 51.40
C PHE A 9 -17.65 0.28 52.43
N GLN A 10 -17.29 -0.98 52.30
CA GLN A 10 -17.68 -2.04 53.21
C GLN A 10 -16.46 -2.87 53.60
N VAL A 11 -16.42 -3.30 54.85
CA VAL A 11 -15.47 -4.31 55.32
C VAL A 11 -16.25 -5.60 55.48
N GLU A 12 -15.81 -6.64 54.79
CA GLU A 12 -16.33 -7.99 54.95
C GLU A 12 -15.36 -8.81 55.81
N ASN A 13 -15.91 -9.75 56.59
CA ASN A 13 -15.12 -10.77 57.29
C ASN A 13 -14.70 -11.89 56.32
N GLU A 14 -13.99 -12.90 56.85
CA GLU A 14 -13.52 -14.07 56.07
C GLU A 14 -14.67 -14.92 55.48
N GLU A 15 -15.90 -14.76 55.97
CA GLU A 15 -17.11 -15.41 55.45
C GLU A 15 -17.84 -14.57 54.39
N HIS A 16 -17.23 -13.49 53.89
CA HIS A 16 -17.83 -12.52 52.97
C HIS A 16 -19.10 -11.83 53.51
N ARG A 17 -19.19 -11.67 54.84
CA ARG A 17 -20.29 -10.93 55.48
C ARG A 17 -19.82 -9.51 55.82
N THR A 18 -20.59 -8.52 55.40
CA THR A 18 -20.35 -7.11 55.75
C THR A 18 -20.42 -6.92 57.26
N VAL A 19 -19.29 -6.52 57.86
CA VAL A 19 -19.17 -6.21 59.29
C VAL A 19 -19.11 -4.71 59.57
N TRP A 20 -18.85 -3.89 58.55
CA TRP A 20 -18.86 -2.43 58.64
C TRP A 20 -19.16 -1.79 57.28
N VAL A 21 -19.88 -0.66 57.30
CA VAL A 21 -20.18 0.17 56.12
C VAL A 21 -19.79 1.62 56.42
N SER A 22 -19.17 2.31 55.47
CA SER A 22 -18.83 3.72 55.61
C SER A 22 -20.07 4.61 55.65
N GLY A 23 -19.99 5.70 56.44
CA GLY A 23 -20.99 6.77 56.40
C GLY A 23 -20.95 7.62 55.12
N ILE A 24 -19.94 7.41 54.28
CA ILE A 24 -19.78 8.06 52.97
C ILE A 24 -20.27 7.07 51.91
N ALA A 25 -21.22 7.50 51.07
CA ALA A 25 -21.74 6.72 49.96
C ALA A 25 -22.01 7.62 48.76
N ALA A 26 -21.68 7.14 47.55
CA ALA A 26 -22.03 7.78 46.30
C ALA A 26 -22.81 6.79 45.41
N PRO A 27 -24.16 6.89 45.37
CA PRO A 27 -24.97 6.05 44.51
C PRO A 27 -24.50 6.10 43.05
N GLY A 28 -24.34 4.94 42.43
CA GLY A 28 -23.82 4.82 41.06
C GLY A 28 -22.29 4.75 40.96
N ALA A 29 -21.56 4.88 42.08
CA ALA A 29 -20.13 4.63 42.10
C ALA A 29 -19.82 3.17 41.79
N ARG A 30 -18.83 2.96 40.93
CA ARG A 30 -18.29 1.66 40.52
C ARG A 30 -16.80 1.55 40.80
N LEU A 31 -16.10 2.67 40.98
CA LEU A 31 -14.68 2.73 41.24
C LEU A 31 -14.40 3.59 42.47
N ALA A 32 -13.37 3.21 43.23
CA ALA A 32 -12.84 3.97 44.35
C ALA A 32 -11.34 4.19 44.13
N VAL A 33 -10.86 5.42 44.26
CA VAL A 33 -9.45 5.77 44.04
C VAL A 33 -8.94 6.67 45.15
N ILE A 34 -7.79 6.33 45.73
CA ILE A 34 -7.09 7.16 46.71
C ILE A 34 -6.16 8.14 45.95
N THR A 35 -6.21 9.43 46.27
CA THR A 35 -5.32 10.48 45.72
C THR A 35 -3.97 10.49 46.42
N ASP A 36 -2.98 11.12 45.77
CA ASP A 36 -1.68 11.37 46.38
C ASP A 36 -1.81 12.28 47.61
N ASP A 37 -2.83 13.14 47.63
CA ASP A 37 -3.21 13.97 48.78
C ASP A 37 -3.97 13.19 49.87
N GLY A 38 -4.16 11.88 49.70
CA GLY A 38 -4.85 11.00 50.66
C GLY A 38 -6.39 11.03 50.59
N ASP A 39 -6.99 11.82 49.69
CA ASP A 39 -8.44 11.83 49.49
C ASP A 39 -8.94 10.55 48.82
N VAL A 40 -10.15 10.15 49.20
CA VAL A 40 -10.87 9.05 48.56
C VAL A 40 -11.89 9.63 47.59
N GLU A 41 -11.76 9.27 46.31
CA GLU A 41 -12.73 9.60 45.27
C GLU A 41 -13.56 8.38 44.89
N LEU A 42 -14.86 8.60 44.78
CA LEU A 42 -15.82 7.62 44.26
C LEU A 42 -16.25 8.06 42.87
N LEU A 43 -16.06 7.17 41.90
CA LEU A 43 -16.32 7.45 40.49
C LEU A 43 -17.36 6.49 39.93
N SER A 44 -18.15 6.98 39.00
CA SER A 44 -19.02 6.15 38.15
C SER A 44 -18.18 5.16 37.30
N GLY A 45 -18.85 4.19 36.65
CA GLY A 45 -18.18 3.29 35.71
C GLY A 45 -17.50 4.03 34.55
N GLU A 46 -18.01 5.21 34.20
CA GLU A 46 -17.50 6.07 33.13
C GLU A 46 -16.35 7.00 33.58
N GLY A 47 -15.89 6.87 34.83
CA GLY A 47 -14.80 7.69 35.36
C GLY A 47 -15.19 9.11 35.77
N ILE A 48 -16.48 9.45 35.74
CA ILE A 48 -17.00 10.71 36.32
C ILE A 48 -16.91 10.66 37.84
N THR A 49 -16.34 11.69 38.47
CA THR A 49 -16.29 11.84 39.93
C THR A 49 -17.68 12.13 40.48
N LEU A 50 -18.13 11.30 41.42
CA LEU A 50 -19.42 11.45 42.11
C LEU A 50 -19.25 12.00 43.53
N LEU A 51 -18.11 11.70 44.16
CA LEU A 51 -17.78 12.16 45.50
C LEU A 51 -16.26 12.22 45.68
N ASN A 52 -15.79 13.23 46.39
CA ASN A 52 -14.44 13.31 46.92
C ASN A 52 -14.55 13.45 48.46
N SER A 53 -13.74 12.72 49.22
CA SER A 53 -13.85 12.68 50.69
C SER A 53 -13.58 14.02 51.37
N ARG A 54 -12.84 14.92 50.72
CA ARG A 54 -12.49 16.25 51.23
C ARG A 54 -13.54 17.30 50.85
N THR A 55 -14.00 17.29 49.61
CA THR A 55 -14.93 18.32 49.10
C THR A 55 -16.41 17.89 49.14
N GLY A 56 -16.68 16.60 49.36
CA GLY A 56 -18.02 16.04 49.43
C GLY A 56 -18.56 15.56 48.07
N PRO A 57 -19.88 15.47 47.90
CA PRO A 57 -20.52 15.11 46.64
C PRO A 57 -20.17 16.08 45.51
N VAL A 58 -19.86 15.55 44.33
CA VAL A 58 -19.48 16.32 43.15
C VAL A 58 -20.64 16.33 42.16
N GLN A 59 -21.09 17.52 41.77
CA GLN A 59 -22.12 17.68 40.73
C GLN A 59 -21.46 17.85 39.37
N ALA A 60 -21.14 16.74 38.71
CA ALA A 60 -20.52 16.78 37.39
C ALA A 60 -21.48 17.34 36.32
N ALA A 61 -21.00 18.27 35.50
CA ALA A 61 -21.75 18.96 34.46
C ALA A 61 -21.42 18.40 33.05
N PRO A 62 -22.42 17.93 32.29
CA PRO A 62 -22.22 17.53 30.90
C PRO A 62 -22.01 18.75 29.99
N MET A 63 -21.11 18.61 29.00
CA MET A 63 -20.91 19.54 27.90
C MET A 63 -21.40 18.86 26.61
N PRO A 64 -22.50 19.32 25.99
CA PRO A 64 -23.09 18.62 24.86
C PRO A 64 -22.34 18.88 23.55
N GLU A 65 -22.10 17.82 22.77
CA GLU A 65 -21.65 17.80 21.36
C GLU A 65 -20.23 18.36 21.07
N ALA A 66 -19.80 19.46 21.70
CA ALA A 66 -18.47 20.03 21.52
C ALA A 66 -17.97 20.77 22.77
N ALA A 67 -16.65 20.78 22.99
CA ALA A 67 -15.98 21.56 24.03
C ALA A 67 -14.51 21.78 23.69
N ALA A 68 -13.88 22.82 24.22
CA ALA A 68 -12.41 22.88 24.22
C ALA A 68 -11.86 21.73 25.09
N ALA A 69 -10.77 21.08 24.67
CA ALA A 69 -10.21 19.97 25.45
C ALA A 69 -9.81 20.40 26.87
N ALA A 70 -9.36 21.64 27.03
CA ALA A 70 -8.97 22.23 28.31
C ALA A 70 -10.14 22.37 29.30
N ASP A 71 -11.37 22.51 28.79
CA ASP A 71 -12.58 22.62 29.61
C ASP A 71 -13.04 21.26 30.17
N ILE A 72 -12.60 20.15 29.55
CA ILE A 72 -12.87 18.81 30.04
C ILE A 72 -12.06 18.59 31.31
N SER A 73 -12.74 18.37 32.42
CA SER A 73 -12.17 18.14 33.73
C SER A 73 -12.84 16.93 34.40
N ARG A 74 -12.58 16.73 35.68
CA ARG A 74 -13.19 15.62 36.44
C ARG A 74 -14.63 15.94 36.85
N GLU A 75 -15.02 17.21 36.74
CA GLU A 75 -16.35 17.71 37.04
C GLU A 75 -17.09 18.17 35.77
N ARG A 76 -16.41 18.29 34.63
CA ARG A 76 -17.02 18.66 33.34
C ARG A 76 -16.59 17.68 32.27
N TYR A 77 -17.54 17.04 31.60
CA TYR A 77 -17.25 16.00 30.63
C TYR A 77 -17.95 16.27 29.30
N LEU A 78 -17.29 15.99 28.19
CA LEU A 78 -17.93 16.04 26.87
C LEU A 78 -18.88 14.85 26.76
N VAL A 79 -20.10 15.10 26.31
CA VAL A 79 -21.10 14.05 26.10
C VAL A 79 -21.79 14.22 24.77
N ARG A 80 -22.04 13.08 24.13
CA ARG A 80 -22.93 12.98 22.99
C ARG A 80 -24.06 12.02 23.31
N GLU A 81 -25.29 12.52 23.24
CA GLU A 81 -26.51 11.75 23.46
C GLU A 81 -27.08 11.32 22.09
N GLY A 82 -27.35 10.03 21.93
CA GLY A 82 -27.86 9.44 20.70
C GLY A 82 -28.33 8.01 20.92
N LYS A 83 -28.40 7.19 19.86
CA LYS A 83 -28.68 5.75 20.02
C LYS A 83 -27.71 5.07 21.00
N GLN A 84 -26.49 5.61 21.07
CA GLN A 84 -25.44 5.18 21.97
C GLN A 84 -24.82 6.41 22.60
N ARG A 85 -24.67 6.40 23.92
CA ARG A 85 -24.09 7.48 24.71
C ARG A 85 -22.57 7.43 24.57
N ARG A 86 -21.96 8.58 24.28
CA ARG A 86 -20.49 8.71 24.17
C ARG A 86 -20.01 9.78 25.14
N LEU A 87 -18.91 9.52 25.83
CA LEU A 87 -18.35 10.42 26.82
C LEU A 87 -16.85 10.62 26.62
N VAL A 88 -16.38 11.83 26.94
CA VAL A 88 -14.96 12.08 27.18
C VAL A 88 -14.79 12.65 28.59
N THR A 89 -14.03 11.95 29.42
CA THR A 89 -13.70 12.33 30.80
C THR A 89 -12.19 12.50 30.97
N ARG A 90 -11.75 13.24 31.99
CA ARG A 90 -10.32 13.44 32.27
C ARG A 90 -9.82 12.57 33.43
N ASN A 91 -8.72 11.86 33.21
CA ASN A 91 -8.01 11.10 34.23
C ASN A 91 -7.05 12.02 35.03
N ARG A 92 -6.50 11.52 36.14
CA ARG A 92 -5.58 12.30 37.01
C ARG A 92 -4.24 12.62 36.37
N ASP A 93 -3.74 11.71 35.55
CA ASP A 93 -2.49 11.87 34.80
C ASP A 93 -2.63 12.89 33.64
N GLY A 94 -3.82 13.49 33.47
CA GLY A 94 -4.14 14.45 32.43
C GLY A 94 -4.61 13.80 31.12
N SER A 95 -4.57 12.47 31.00
CA SER A 95 -5.10 11.75 29.84
C SER A 95 -6.63 11.91 29.75
N LEU A 96 -7.16 11.79 28.53
CA LEU A 96 -8.61 11.78 28.29
C LEU A 96 -9.08 10.35 28.09
N ARG A 97 -10.12 9.95 28.81
CA ARG A 97 -10.83 8.69 28.62
C ARG A 97 -12.00 8.93 27.66
N VAL A 98 -12.11 8.10 26.63
CA VAL A 98 -13.23 8.08 25.69
C VAL A 98 -14.03 6.81 25.94
N SER A 99 -15.34 6.93 26.19
CA SER A 99 -16.22 5.80 26.45
C SER A 99 -17.42 5.78 25.50
N HIS A 100 -17.72 4.64 24.89
CA HIS A 100 -18.97 4.39 24.16
C HIS A 100 -19.21 2.88 24.01
N ASP A 101 -20.46 2.43 23.94
CA ASP A 101 -20.82 1.03 23.67
C ASP A 101 -20.16 -0.01 24.62
N GLY A 102 -19.87 0.38 25.86
CA GLY A 102 -19.14 -0.44 26.83
C GLY A 102 -17.64 -0.61 26.53
N VAL A 103 -17.13 0.07 25.50
CA VAL A 103 -15.72 0.18 25.14
C VAL A 103 -15.16 1.46 25.76
N THR A 104 -13.93 1.37 26.26
CA THR A 104 -13.20 2.51 26.80
C THR A 104 -11.80 2.56 26.18
N THR A 105 -11.44 3.71 25.64
CA THR A 105 -10.11 4.02 25.08
C THR A 105 -9.50 5.20 25.87
N THR A 106 -8.17 5.26 25.95
CA THR A 106 -7.46 6.36 26.60
C THR A 106 -6.62 7.13 25.58
N LEU A 107 -6.86 8.44 25.46
CA LEU A 107 -5.98 9.39 24.79
C LEU A 107 -4.92 9.84 25.79
N VAL A 108 -3.68 9.44 25.56
CA VAL A 108 -2.55 9.63 26.48
C VAL A 108 -2.30 11.11 26.80
N ALA A 109 -1.72 11.39 27.97
CA ALA A 109 -1.54 12.76 28.46
C ALA A 109 -0.80 13.71 27.49
N PRO A 110 0.24 13.29 26.74
CA PRO A 110 0.85 14.13 25.71
C PRO A 110 -0.14 14.56 24.60
N LEU A 111 -0.92 13.62 24.06
CA LEU A 111 -1.98 13.93 23.09
C LEU A 111 -3.05 14.83 23.70
N ALA A 112 -3.52 14.53 24.91
CA ALA A 112 -4.52 15.35 25.60
C ALA A 112 -4.07 16.80 25.74
N ARG A 113 -2.81 17.05 26.12
CA ARG A 113 -2.22 18.41 26.19
C ARG A 113 -2.14 19.07 24.81
N TRP A 114 -1.78 18.32 23.77
CA TRP A 114 -1.76 18.87 22.41
C TRP A 114 -3.18 19.19 21.90
N LEU A 115 -4.22 18.48 22.34
CA LEU A 115 -5.62 18.78 22.00
C LEU A 115 -6.13 20.08 22.65
N GLU A 116 -5.43 20.65 23.64
CA GLU A 116 -5.80 21.87 24.38
C GLU A 116 -5.44 23.17 23.63
N GLN A 117 -5.35 23.11 22.30
CA GLN A 117 -5.01 24.25 21.46
C GLN A 117 -6.12 25.33 21.47
N ASP A 118 -5.71 26.58 21.60
CA ASP A 118 -6.62 27.72 21.54
C ASP A 118 -7.37 27.78 20.20
N GLY A 119 -8.66 28.14 20.25
CA GLY A 119 -9.50 28.22 19.05
C GLY A 119 -9.88 26.88 18.44
N THR A 120 -9.63 25.77 19.13
CA THR A 120 -10.04 24.42 18.70
C THR A 120 -11.14 23.84 19.58
N GLN A 121 -11.90 22.90 19.02
CA GLN A 121 -12.94 22.18 19.76
C GLN A 121 -12.83 20.67 19.53
N LEU A 122 -12.88 19.89 20.61
CA LEU A 122 -13.19 18.47 20.56
C LEU A 122 -14.69 18.30 20.31
N THR A 123 -15.04 17.54 19.29
CA THR A 123 -16.43 17.27 18.90
C THR A 123 -16.57 15.90 18.26
N TRP A 124 -17.80 15.47 18.03
CA TRP A 124 -18.13 14.20 17.40
C TRP A 124 -18.60 14.44 15.96
N ARG A 125 -17.99 13.75 15.00
CA ARG A 125 -18.42 13.80 13.59
C ARG A 125 -18.63 12.42 13.02
N MET A 126 -19.56 12.30 12.08
CA MET A 126 -19.78 11.08 11.32
C MET A 126 -18.72 10.99 10.22
N LEU A 127 -17.66 10.21 10.43
CA LEU A 127 -16.51 10.11 9.54
C LEU A 127 -16.36 8.69 8.98
N PRO A 128 -15.64 8.50 7.86
CA PRO A 128 -15.33 7.17 7.33
C PRO A 128 -14.54 6.32 8.33
N ASP A 129 -14.90 5.05 8.46
CA ASP A 129 -14.29 4.01 9.28
C ASP A 129 -14.32 2.69 8.48
N GLY A 130 -13.28 2.47 7.67
CA GLY A 130 -13.33 1.44 6.62
C GLY A 130 -14.45 1.71 5.62
N ASP A 131 -15.27 0.70 5.33
CA ASP A 131 -16.38 0.78 4.36
C ASP A 131 -17.66 1.43 4.94
N ARG A 132 -17.66 1.80 6.22
CA ARG A 132 -18.82 2.39 6.91
C ARG A 132 -18.50 3.78 7.44
N LYS A 133 -19.52 4.47 7.93
CA LYS A 133 -19.36 5.71 8.71
C LYS A 133 -19.60 5.44 10.18
N ALA A 134 -18.79 6.06 11.04
CA ALA A 134 -18.92 5.98 12.48
C ALA A 134 -18.88 7.38 13.10
N TRP A 135 -19.53 7.54 14.25
CA TRP A 135 -19.32 8.71 15.10
C TRP A 135 -17.92 8.63 15.70
N THR A 136 -17.05 9.53 15.27
CA THR A 136 -15.64 9.58 15.66
C THR A 136 -15.37 10.86 16.42
N LEU A 137 -14.62 10.77 17.52
CA LEU A 137 -14.11 11.94 18.23
C LEU A 137 -13.04 12.63 17.40
N CYS A 138 -13.13 13.94 17.25
CA CYS A 138 -12.21 14.72 16.45
C CYS A 138 -11.95 16.11 17.04
N LEU A 139 -10.81 16.68 16.70
CA LEU A 139 -10.45 18.06 16.97
C LEU A 139 -10.65 18.88 15.69
N VAL A 140 -11.33 20.02 15.83
CA VAL A 140 -11.59 20.94 14.71
C VAL A 140 -11.15 22.36 15.05
N ASN A 141 -10.74 23.12 14.04
CA ASN A 141 -10.39 24.54 14.19
C ASN A 141 -11.65 25.41 14.20
N ALA A 142 -11.48 26.73 14.32
CA ALA A 142 -12.57 27.71 14.30
C ALA A 142 -13.39 27.71 13.00
N ASP A 143 -12.76 27.35 11.87
CA ASP A 143 -13.41 27.23 10.56
C ASP A 143 -14.16 25.89 10.39
N GLY A 144 -13.95 24.95 11.34
CA GLY A 144 -14.54 23.62 11.32
C GLY A 144 -13.73 22.60 10.54
N ASP A 145 -12.50 22.89 10.14
CA ASP A 145 -11.59 21.93 9.50
C ASP A 145 -11.09 20.89 10.49
N LEU A 146 -10.85 19.67 10.00
CA LEU A 146 -10.35 18.56 10.79
C LEU A 146 -8.84 18.70 11.06
N ILE A 147 -8.45 18.79 12.34
CA ILE A 147 -7.03 18.86 12.76
C ILE A 147 -6.55 17.48 13.27
N TRP A 148 -7.46 16.70 13.87
CA TRP A 148 -7.15 15.37 14.40
C TRP A 148 -8.42 14.54 14.55
N ARG A 149 -8.31 13.21 14.51
CA ARG A 149 -9.39 12.30 14.90
C ARG A 149 -8.87 11.02 15.55
N GLU A 150 -9.74 10.38 16.30
CA GLU A 150 -9.51 9.03 16.81
C GLU A 150 -9.41 8.01 15.67
N GLY A 151 -8.51 7.04 15.84
CA GLY A 151 -8.41 5.85 15.00
C GLY A 151 -8.03 6.13 13.55
N MET A 152 -7.41 7.27 13.26
CA MET A 152 -6.95 7.59 11.91
C MET A 152 -5.81 6.65 11.52
N ARG A 153 -6.02 5.84 10.47
CA ARG A 153 -5.02 4.89 9.95
C ARG A 153 -4.60 5.15 8.51
N ASN A 154 -5.34 6.01 7.80
CA ASN A 154 -5.10 6.34 6.40
C ASN A 154 -5.13 7.86 6.23
N LEU A 155 -4.33 8.35 5.29
CA LEU A 155 -4.32 9.74 4.88
C LEU A 155 -5.71 10.19 4.38
N PRO A 156 -6.27 11.30 4.89
CA PRO A 156 -7.49 11.90 4.35
C PRO A 156 -7.26 12.62 3.02
N THR A 157 -6.00 12.88 2.67
CA THR A 157 -5.58 13.77 1.58
C THR A 157 -4.31 13.22 0.95
N VAL A 158 -4.15 13.39 -0.37
CA VAL A 158 -2.87 13.17 -1.05
C VAL A 158 -1.86 14.11 -0.39
N LEU A 159 -0.80 13.56 0.22
CA LEU A 159 0.25 14.40 0.78
C LEU A 159 0.80 15.30 -0.33
N PRO A 160 1.19 16.56 -0.03
CA PRO A 160 1.93 17.35 -1.01
C PRO A 160 3.12 16.52 -1.51
N PRO A 161 3.40 16.52 -2.82
CA PRO A 161 4.56 15.82 -3.34
C PRO A 161 5.80 16.37 -2.64
N ALA A 162 6.50 15.51 -1.91
CA ALA A 162 7.79 15.86 -1.34
C ALA A 162 8.82 15.86 -2.48
N GLN A 163 9.77 16.79 -2.46
CA GLN A 163 10.86 16.70 -3.43
C GLN A 163 11.67 15.42 -3.16
N PRO A 164 11.90 14.57 -4.18
CA PRO A 164 12.73 13.39 -4.02
C PRO A 164 14.15 13.82 -3.61
N HIS A 165 14.55 13.43 -2.41
CA HIS A 165 15.91 13.58 -1.92
C HIS A 165 16.62 12.23 -1.91
N PRO A 166 17.96 12.18 -1.79
CA PRO A 166 18.69 10.93 -1.57
C PRO A 166 18.39 10.41 -0.15
N TYR A 167 17.23 9.76 0.00
CA TYR A 167 16.71 9.22 1.25
C TYR A 167 17.66 8.14 1.82
N GLY A 168 17.94 8.16 3.13
CA GLY A 168 18.93 7.27 3.76
C GLY A 168 20.38 7.81 3.78
N GLY A 169 20.63 9.00 3.24
CA GLY A 169 21.87 9.75 3.44
C GLY A 169 22.01 10.38 4.84
N PRO A 170 23.09 11.13 5.12
CA PRO A 170 23.25 11.83 6.39
C PRO A 170 22.42 13.12 6.48
N GLU A 171 21.75 13.54 5.41
CA GLU A 171 21.09 14.83 5.32
C GLU A 171 19.72 14.80 4.66
N LEU A 172 18.89 15.77 5.03
CA LEU A 172 17.57 16.05 4.46
C LEU A 172 17.54 17.53 4.02
N GLY A 173 17.23 17.78 2.76
CA GLY A 173 17.15 19.13 2.22
C GLY A 173 15.83 19.83 2.53
N ARG A 174 15.80 21.13 2.25
CA ARG A 174 14.61 21.96 2.36
C ARG A 174 13.49 21.47 1.43
N GLY A 175 12.25 21.48 1.92
CA GLY A 175 11.08 20.96 1.20
C GLY A 175 10.96 19.44 1.20
N ALA A 176 11.90 18.72 1.83
CA ALA A 176 11.93 17.27 1.91
C ALA A 176 11.30 16.76 3.21
N ARG A 177 10.90 15.49 3.19
CA ARG A 177 10.30 14.82 4.35
C ARG A 177 10.91 13.45 4.64
N LEU A 178 10.69 12.99 5.87
CA LEU A 178 10.89 11.63 6.34
C LEU A 178 9.53 11.05 6.73
N ARG A 179 9.18 9.90 6.15
CA ARG A 179 8.03 9.09 6.59
C ARG A 179 8.41 7.61 6.55
N HIS A 180 8.54 6.98 7.72
CA HIS A 180 9.18 5.67 7.91
C HIS A 180 10.65 5.60 7.45
N GLN A 181 11.25 6.76 7.21
CA GLN A 181 12.61 6.89 6.70
C GLN A 181 13.58 7.27 7.80
N SER A 182 14.85 7.05 7.50
CA SER A 182 15.96 7.40 8.38
C SER A 182 17.00 8.27 7.69
N LEU A 183 17.71 9.08 8.46
CA LEU A 183 19.00 9.67 8.11
C LEU A 183 20.09 9.01 8.94
N THR A 184 21.21 8.64 8.32
CA THR A 184 22.31 7.94 9.00
C THR A 184 23.61 8.73 8.88
N SER A 185 24.29 8.94 10.00
CA SER A 185 25.57 9.65 10.04
C SER A 185 26.59 9.02 9.09
N LEU A 186 27.60 9.81 8.69
CA LEU A 186 28.63 9.31 7.77
C LEU A 186 29.40 8.10 8.35
N SER A 187 29.61 8.08 9.66
CA SER A 187 30.22 6.97 10.41
C SER A 187 29.32 5.75 10.59
N GLY A 188 28.01 5.88 10.34
CA GLY A 188 27.03 4.85 10.66
C GLY A 188 26.71 4.71 12.16
N ALA A 189 27.30 5.54 13.03
CA ALA A 189 27.12 5.43 14.48
C ALA A 189 25.75 5.93 14.97
N TYR A 190 25.14 6.87 14.23
CA TYR A 190 23.88 7.49 14.62
C TYR A 190 22.86 7.44 13.50
N THR A 191 21.61 7.16 13.87
CA THR A 191 20.47 7.12 12.93
C THR A 191 19.32 7.93 13.51
N LEU A 192 18.87 8.95 12.77
CA LEU A 192 17.64 9.68 13.05
C LEU A 192 16.49 9.04 12.26
N VAL A 193 15.43 8.58 12.94
CA VAL A 193 14.35 7.80 12.34
C VAL A 193 13.01 8.47 12.62
N HIS A 194 12.17 8.63 11.59
CA HIS A 194 10.75 8.90 11.79
C HIS A 194 10.00 7.57 11.88
N GLN A 195 9.56 7.21 13.07
CA GLN A 195 8.91 5.94 13.37
C GLN A 195 7.44 5.94 12.91
N ASP A 196 6.83 4.76 12.88
CA ASP A 196 5.43 4.54 12.47
C ASP A 196 4.39 5.04 13.49
N ASP A 197 4.80 5.20 14.74
CA ASP A 197 4.01 5.81 15.80
C ASP A 197 4.04 7.36 15.75
N GLY A 198 4.88 7.93 14.87
CA GLY A 198 5.00 9.37 14.64
C GLY A 198 6.06 10.06 15.50
N ASP A 199 6.89 9.29 16.21
CA ASP A 199 8.05 9.86 16.90
C ASP A 199 9.25 10.01 15.96
N LEU A 200 9.97 11.13 16.09
CA LEU A 200 11.27 11.35 15.47
C LEU A 200 12.35 11.12 16.52
N VAL A 201 13.17 10.08 16.32
CA VAL A 201 14.09 9.57 17.35
C VAL A 201 15.50 9.43 16.80
N LEU A 202 16.48 9.94 17.56
CA LEU A 202 17.91 9.73 17.30
C LEU A 202 18.40 8.53 18.12
N TYR A 203 18.95 7.54 17.43
CA TYR A 203 19.55 6.36 18.03
C TYR A 203 21.07 6.38 17.93
N HIS A 204 21.73 5.86 18.96
CA HIS A 204 23.13 5.44 18.91
C HIS A 204 23.19 3.94 18.62
N ASN A 205 23.60 3.59 17.40
CA ASN A 205 23.47 2.24 16.84
C ASN A 205 24.23 1.20 17.66
N ALA A 206 25.49 1.46 18.02
CA ALA A 206 26.32 0.52 18.78
C ALA A 206 25.74 0.13 20.14
N THR A 207 24.99 1.03 20.79
CA THR A 207 24.37 0.74 22.10
C THR A 207 22.88 0.41 22.02
N HIS A 208 22.28 0.56 20.83
CA HIS A 208 20.84 0.44 20.61
C HIS A 208 19.98 1.38 21.49
N ARG A 209 20.54 2.53 21.88
CA ARG A 209 19.84 3.48 22.78
C ARG A 209 19.27 4.64 21.97
N ALA A 210 18.01 4.97 22.23
CA ALA A 210 17.47 6.28 21.90
C ALA A 210 18.21 7.33 22.76
N VAL A 211 18.90 8.25 22.11
CA VAL A 211 19.64 9.34 22.77
C VAL A 211 18.85 10.64 22.77
N TRP A 212 17.87 10.77 21.87
CA TRP A 212 16.92 11.88 21.82
C TRP A 212 15.62 11.48 21.10
N ALA A 213 14.49 12.09 21.45
CA ALA A 213 13.19 11.89 20.80
C ALA A 213 12.31 13.14 20.89
N THR A 214 11.42 13.33 19.90
CA THR A 214 10.37 14.37 19.96
C THR A 214 9.26 14.06 20.96
N ASN A 215 9.11 12.79 21.37
CA ASN A 215 8.03 12.27 22.21
C ASN A 215 6.64 12.44 21.57
N THR A 216 6.57 12.24 20.25
CA THR A 216 5.35 12.34 19.44
C THR A 216 4.81 10.99 18.98
N TRP A 217 5.18 9.88 19.64
CA TRP A 217 4.68 8.51 19.40
C TRP A 217 3.14 8.33 19.45
N TRP A 218 2.41 9.36 19.88
CA TRP A 218 0.94 9.39 19.89
C TRP A 218 0.35 10.01 18.61
N ALA A 219 1.18 10.58 17.74
CA ALA A 219 0.76 11.29 16.52
C ALA A 219 0.36 10.34 15.39
N GLY A 220 0.78 9.07 15.46
CA GLY A 220 0.50 8.05 14.46
C GLY A 220 1.35 8.22 13.21
N ASP A 221 0.83 7.76 12.07
CA ASP A 221 1.55 7.65 10.79
C ASP A 221 1.78 9.01 10.05
N GLY A 222 2.24 10.00 10.79
CA GLY A 222 2.58 11.33 10.29
C GLY A 222 3.87 11.37 9.46
N TRP A 223 4.49 12.54 9.42
CA TRP A 223 5.81 12.71 8.81
C TRP A 223 6.60 13.81 9.50
N ALA A 224 7.93 13.77 9.36
CA ALA A 224 8.81 14.89 9.67
C ALA A 224 9.22 15.59 8.37
N GLU A 225 9.34 16.91 8.37
CA GLU A 225 9.81 17.69 7.21
C GLU A 225 10.70 18.85 7.62
N LEU A 226 11.62 19.23 6.74
CA LEU A 226 12.28 20.53 6.80
C LEU A 226 11.52 21.47 5.85
N THR A 227 10.73 22.39 6.38
CA THR A 227 9.87 23.27 5.58
C THR A 227 10.67 24.24 4.71
N GLU A 228 10.03 24.84 3.70
CA GLU A 228 10.64 25.90 2.87
C GLU A 228 11.08 27.13 3.65
N GLU A 229 10.51 27.35 4.83
CA GLU A 229 10.90 28.41 5.75
C GLU A 229 12.09 28.02 6.65
N GLY A 230 12.58 26.78 6.57
CA GLY A 230 13.69 26.29 7.39
C GLY A 230 13.28 25.88 8.80
N ASP A 231 12.03 25.46 9.01
CA ASP A 231 11.55 24.86 10.27
C ASP A 231 11.59 23.33 10.17
N LEU A 232 12.13 22.63 11.17
CA LEU A 232 11.99 21.18 11.27
C LEU A 232 10.68 20.89 12.01
N VAL A 233 9.75 20.21 11.34
CA VAL A 233 8.38 20.01 11.84
C VAL A 233 8.03 18.54 11.82
N VAL A 234 7.47 18.02 12.90
CA VAL A 234 6.75 16.73 12.89
C VAL A 234 5.27 17.04 12.80
N ARG A 235 4.58 16.38 11.86
CA ARG A 235 3.14 16.54 11.61
C ARG A 235 2.41 15.24 11.84
N ASN A 236 1.18 15.33 12.31
CA ASN A 236 0.27 14.19 12.33
C ASN A 236 -0.28 13.89 10.93
N LEU A 237 -1.07 12.82 10.81
CA LEU A 237 -1.67 12.37 9.55
C LEU A 237 -2.68 13.37 8.92
N CYS A 238 -3.18 14.35 9.68
CA CYS A 238 -3.99 15.46 9.15
C CYS A 238 -3.15 16.64 8.65
N GLY A 239 -1.82 16.55 8.76
CA GLY A 239 -0.88 17.64 8.44
C GLY A 239 -0.75 18.70 9.53
N ALA A 240 -1.39 18.53 10.68
CA ALA A 240 -1.25 19.46 11.79
C ALA A 240 0.10 19.27 12.49
N PRO A 241 0.83 20.36 12.82
CA PRO A 241 2.12 20.26 13.49
C PRO A 241 1.95 19.77 14.94
N VAL A 242 2.73 18.75 15.32
CA VAL A 242 2.78 18.20 16.68
C VAL A 242 4.08 18.54 17.41
N TRP A 243 5.13 18.86 16.67
CA TRP A 243 6.41 19.36 17.20
C TRP A 243 7.10 20.26 16.16
N ARG A 244 7.86 21.27 16.62
CA ARG A 244 8.63 22.20 15.77
C ARG A 244 9.96 22.58 16.42
N SER A 245 11.00 22.80 15.61
CA SER A 245 12.28 23.38 16.09
C SER A 245 12.17 24.87 16.39
N GLY A 246 11.22 25.58 15.78
CA GLY A 246 11.03 27.02 15.95
C GLY A 246 12.04 27.85 15.15
N THR A 247 12.49 27.31 14.01
CA THR A 247 13.56 27.88 13.18
C THR A 247 13.04 28.46 11.86
N ALA A 248 11.72 28.62 11.72
CA ALA A 248 11.11 29.29 10.57
C ALA A 248 11.73 30.69 10.35
N GLY A 249 12.15 30.97 9.13
CA GLY A 249 12.82 32.22 8.74
C GLY A 249 14.31 32.29 9.11
N SER A 250 14.91 31.22 9.65
CA SER A 250 16.33 31.19 10.03
C SER A 250 17.30 31.11 8.84
N GLY A 251 16.81 30.72 7.65
CA GLY A 251 17.65 30.41 6.49
C GLY A 251 18.21 28.99 6.48
N ALA A 252 17.71 28.10 7.34
CA ALA A 252 18.06 26.67 7.29
C ALA A 252 17.71 26.07 5.91
N GLU A 253 18.66 25.33 5.34
CA GLU A 253 18.49 24.65 4.05
C GLU A 253 18.66 23.13 4.15
N ARG A 254 19.37 22.65 5.17
CA ARG A 254 19.62 21.22 5.36
C ARG A 254 19.58 20.82 6.82
N LEU A 255 18.99 19.67 7.09
CA LEU A 255 19.14 18.92 8.33
C LEU A 255 20.24 17.88 8.12
N VAL A 256 21.21 17.79 9.03
CA VAL A 256 22.34 16.84 8.95
C VAL A 256 22.49 16.09 10.27
N VAL A 257 22.63 14.76 10.21
CA VAL A 257 23.02 13.92 11.35
C VAL A 257 24.54 13.84 11.41
N ASP A 258 25.11 14.26 12.54
CA ASP A 258 26.55 14.29 12.71
C ASP A 258 27.11 12.95 13.24
N ASN A 259 28.44 12.83 13.21
CA ASN A 259 29.13 11.63 13.69
C ASN A 259 29.38 11.63 15.20
N ASP A 260 29.08 12.74 15.89
CA ASP A 260 29.45 12.99 17.28
C ASP A 260 28.23 12.96 18.22
N GLY A 261 27.06 12.53 17.72
CA GLY A 261 25.87 12.28 18.53
C GLY A 261 24.90 13.45 18.59
N GLY A 262 24.65 14.07 17.46
CA GLY A 262 23.65 15.11 17.29
C GLY A 262 23.10 15.21 15.88
N PHE A 263 22.23 16.19 15.69
CA PHE A 263 21.82 16.64 14.36
C PHE A 263 21.65 18.16 14.37
N ALA A 264 21.90 18.78 13.23
CA ALA A 264 21.92 20.22 13.07
C ALA A 264 21.16 20.67 11.82
N LEU A 265 20.58 21.85 11.92
CA LEU A 265 20.12 22.62 10.77
C LEU A 265 21.27 23.54 10.32
N LEU A 266 21.59 23.47 9.04
CA LEU A 266 22.65 24.26 8.39
C LEU A 266 22.02 25.20 7.35
N ASP A 267 22.61 26.39 7.20
CA ASP A 267 22.29 27.30 6.10
C ASP A 267 23.07 26.97 4.80
N ALA A 268 22.88 27.78 3.77
CA ALA A 268 23.56 27.67 2.48
C ALA A 268 25.10 27.77 2.54
N SER A 269 25.64 28.34 3.64
CA SER A 269 27.07 28.53 3.86
C SER A 269 27.66 27.49 4.82
N ASP A 270 26.95 26.39 5.07
CA ASP A 270 27.30 25.34 6.05
C ASP A 270 27.34 25.84 7.50
N ALA A 271 26.79 27.02 7.81
CA ALA A 271 26.74 27.52 9.18
C ALA A 271 25.59 26.88 9.96
N VAL A 272 25.86 26.49 11.20
CA VAL A 272 24.87 25.89 12.10
C VAL A 272 23.92 26.96 12.59
N VAL A 273 22.65 26.87 12.20
CA VAL A 273 21.59 27.78 12.69
C VAL A 273 20.90 27.22 13.94
N TRP A 274 20.84 25.90 14.07
CA TRP A 274 20.25 25.21 15.22
C TRP A 274 20.82 23.79 15.33
N ARG A 275 20.92 23.24 16.55
CA ARG A 275 21.45 21.89 16.79
C ARG A 275 20.85 21.27 18.05
N ILE A 276 20.68 19.96 18.01
CA ILE A 276 20.55 19.09 19.19
C ILE A 276 21.88 18.35 19.36
N ASP A 277 22.46 18.45 20.56
CA ASP A 277 23.66 17.71 20.96
C ASP A 277 23.28 16.79 22.13
N THR A 278 23.57 15.49 22.01
CA THR A 278 23.26 14.49 23.03
C THR A 278 24.48 14.05 23.84
N GLY A 279 25.64 14.71 23.65
CA GLY A 279 26.87 14.45 24.37
C GLY A 279 27.57 13.15 23.96
N GLY A 280 27.59 12.86 22.65
CA GLY A 280 28.05 11.57 22.12
C GLY A 280 29.52 11.25 22.39
N HIS A 281 29.78 9.97 22.65
CA HIS A 281 31.13 9.40 22.69
C HIS A 281 31.65 9.21 21.26
N ARG A 282 32.88 9.63 20.97
CA ARG A 282 33.59 9.26 19.74
C ARG A 282 33.53 7.75 19.56
N SER A 283 32.75 7.32 18.59
CA SER A 283 32.53 5.91 18.31
C SER A 283 33.39 5.50 17.13
N ALA A 284 33.96 4.29 17.19
CA ALA A 284 34.63 3.71 16.04
C ALA A 284 33.61 3.57 14.90
N PRO A 285 34.02 3.73 13.63
CA PRO A 285 33.12 3.52 12.50
C PRO A 285 32.52 2.10 12.57
N GLU A 286 31.20 2.02 12.47
CA GLU A 286 30.53 0.74 12.26
C GLU A 286 30.73 0.28 10.81
N ALA A 287 30.34 -0.97 10.52
CA ALA A 287 30.25 -1.48 9.16
C ALA A 287 29.54 -0.47 8.24
N THR A 288 29.98 -0.36 6.99
CA THR A 288 29.45 0.61 6.00
C THR A 288 27.92 0.55 5.98
N PRO A 289 27.21 1.59 6.49
CA PRO A 289 25.76 1.55 6.56
C PRO A 289 25.19 1.60 5.14
N ALA A 290 24.11 0.86 4.93
CA ALA A 290 23.35 0.96 3.69
C ALA A 290 22.71 2.34 3.57
N ARG A 291 22.64 2.88 2.35
CA ARG A 291 22.11 4.22 2.08
C ARG A 291 21.37 4.24 0.75
N GLY A 292 20.45 5.19 0.59
CA GLY A 292 19.71 5.31 -0.66
C GLY A 292 18.71 4.17 -0.83
N SER A 293 18.66 3.66 -2.05
CA SER A 293 17.74 2.61 -2.45
C SER A 293 18.31 1.20 -2.31
N ALA A 294 19.57 1.02 -1.94
CA ALA A 294 20.24 -0.26 -2.05
C ALA A 294 21.05 -0.69 -0.81
N LEU A 295 21.11 -2.00 -0.61
CA LEU A 295 21.94 -2.70 0.35
C LEU A 295 22.80 -3.71 -0.41
N TYR A 296 24.12 -3.53 -0.34
CA TYR A 296 25.11 -4.38 -1.00
C TYR A 296 25.65 -5.47 -0.09
N ARG A 297 26.35 -6.46 -0.65
CA ARG A 297 27.04 -7.49 0.12
C ARG A 297 27.95 -6.87 1.19
N GLY A 298 27.92 -7.47 2.38
CA GLY A 298 28.64 -7.01 3.57
C GLY A 298 27.97 -5.84 4.31
N GLN A 299 26.96 -5.20 3.74
CA GLN A 299 26.21 -4.13 4.40
C GLN A 299 25.04 -4.68 5.21
N ARG A 300 24.62 -3.91 6.21
CA ARG A 300 23.51 -4.25 7.10
C ARG A 300 22.51 -3.10 7.30
N LEU A 301 21.27 -3.46 7.65
CA LEU A 301 20.21 -2.60 8.16
C LEU A 301 19.90 -2.97 9.61
N GLN A 302 19.94 -1.97 10.47
CA GLN A 302 19.68 -2.01 11.90
C GLN A 302 19.13 -0.63 12.32
N ARG A 303 17.79 -0.48 12.20
CA ARG A 303 17.02 0.79 12.32
C ARG A 303 17.12 1.77 11.17
N GLN A 304 17.94 1.49 10.16
CA GLN A 304 17.91 2.29 8.92
C GLN A 304 16.75 1.87 8.01
N SER A 305 16.48 2.74 7.04
CA SER A 305 15.60 2.50 5.91
C SER A 305 16.36 2.54 4.58
N LEU A 306 15.90 1.77 3.62
CA LEU A 306 16.16 2.00 2.20
C LEU A 306 14.94 2.66 1.57
N THR A 307 15.14 3.50 0.55
CA THR A 307 14.02 4.16 -0.14
C THR A 307 14.26 4.18 -1.64
N SER A 308 13.21 3.85 -2.39
CA SER A 308 13.13 4.03 -3.83
C SER A 308 13.55 5.43 -4.31
N PRO A 309 14.11 5.57 -5.53
CA PRO A 309 14.60 6.86 -6.04
C PRO A 309 13.53 7.98 -6.12
N ASP A 310 12.27 7.63 -6.32
CA ASP A 310 11.13 8.55 -6.35
C ASP A 310 10.60 8.90 -4.94
N GLY A 311 11.03 8.16 -3.91
CA GLY A 311 10.58 8.34 -2.53
C GLY A 311 9.24 7.68 -2.21
N SER A 312 8.60 6.99 -3.16
CA SER A 312 7.26 6.41 -2.99
C SER A 312 7.27 5.17 -2.09
N THR A 313 8.38 4.45 -2.07
CA THR A 313 8.49 3.13 -1.44
C THR A 313 9.67 3.07 -0.47
N VAL A 314 9.42 2.60 0.75
CA VAL A 314 10.40 2.58 1.86
C VAL A 314 10.49 1.19 2.47
N LEU A 315 11.69 0.58 2.49
CA LEU A 315 11.95 -0.63 3.27
C LEU A 315 12.62 -0.25 4.59
N ALA A 316 11.93 -0.39 5.71
CA ALA A 316 12.43 0.02 7.03
C ALA A 316 12.63 -1.16 7.98
N HIS A 317 13.78 -1.20 8.64
CA HIS A 317 14.03 -2.10 9.77
C HIS A 317 13.46 -1.47 11.06
N ARG A 318 12.31 -1.96 11.53
CA ARG A 318 11.51 -1.32 12.59
C ARG A 318 11.63 -2.01 13.94
N ASP A 319 11.78 -1.22 15.01
CA ASP A 319 11.71 -1.61 16.44
C ASP A 319 12.46 -2.88 16.84
N ASP A 320 13.50 -3.23 16.09
CA ASP A 320 14.21 -4.51 16.15
C ASP A 320 13.29 -5.75 15.97
N ARG A 321 12.08 -5.57 15.43
CA ARG A 321 11.04 -6.61 15.37
C ARG A 321 10.53 -6.96 14.00
N ARG A 322 10.46 -6.01 13.08
CA ARG A 322 9.99 -6.25 11.71
C ARG A 322 10.85 -5.56 10.68
N LEU A 323 10.94 -6.18 9.51
CA LEU A 323 11.34 -5.51 8.29
C LEU A 323 10.06 -5.23 7.50
N VAL A 324 9.76 -3.98 7.18
CA VAL A 324 8.49 -3.60 6.53
C VAL A 324 8.74 -2.78 5.29
N LEU A 325 8.05 -3.12 4.20
CA LEU A 325 7.99 -2.36 2.96
C LEU A 325 6.72 -1.52 2.95
N PHE A 326 6.87 -0.21 2.93
CA PHE A 326 5.80 0.77 2.86
C PHE A 326 5.64 1.28 1.43
N GLY A 327 4.40 1.47 0.99
CA GLY A 327 4.05 2.20 -0.23
C GLY A 327 3.85 3.70 0.04
N GLU A 328 3.51 4.44 -1.02
CA GLU A 328 3.45 5.91 -1.00
C GLU A 328 2.42 6.44 0.00
N ASP A 329 1.32 5.72 0.15
CA ASP A 329 0.23 6.04 1.06
C ASP A 329 0.53 5.66 2.53
N GLY A 330 1.65 5.00 2.81
CA GLY A 330 2.05 4.48 4.12
C GLY A 330 1.52 3.07 4.41
N ARG A 331 0.82 2.42 3.47
CA ARG A 331 0.38 1.03 3.66
C ARG A 331 1.55 0.08 3.56
N TRP A 332 1.44 -1.03 4.27
CA TRP A 332 2.42 -2.11 4.18
C TRP A 332 2.16 -2.90 2.91
N LEU A 333 3.14 -2.92 2.02
CA LEU A 333 3.16 -3.76 0.82
C LEU A 333 3.68 -5.16 1.14
N TRP A 334 4.59 -5.25 2.11
CA TRP A 334 5.17 -6.50 2.59
C TRP A 334 5.76 -6.31 3.99
N ASP A 335 5.81 -7.39 4.78
CA ASP A 335 6.57 -7.41 6.02
C ASP A 335 7.14 -8.80 6.35
N ALA A 336 8.21 -8.81 7.14
CA ALA A 336 8.75 -10.00 7.77
C ALA A 336 9.02 -9.75 9.25
N TYR A 337 8.70 -10.74 10.08
CA TYR A 337 9.15 -10.77 11.46
C TYR A 337 10.63 -11.08 11.52
N ILE A 338 11.39 -10.23 12.22
CA ILE A 338 12.85 -10.38 12.36
C ILE A 338 13.27 -10.48 13.84
N HIS A 339 12.33 -10.47 14.77
CA HIS A 339 12.57 -10.58 16.22
C HIS A 339 12.91 -12.03 16.63
N HIS A 340 14.07 -12.52 16.22
CA HIS A 340 14.55 -13.85 16.61
C HIS A 340 15.56 -13.81 17.77
N ALA A 341 16.17 -12.64 18.00
CA ALA A 341 17.05 -12.36 19.14
C ALA A 341 16.96 -10.88 19.53
N GLU A 342 17.49 -10.50 20.69
CA GLU A 342 17.67 -9.08 21.00
C GLU A 342 18.60 -8.45 19.94
N ARG A 343 18.25 -7.25 19.48
CA ARG A 343 19.11 -6.41 18.62
C ARG A 343 19.47 -7.03 17.27
N SER A 344 18.56 -7.82 16.72
CA SER A 344 18.70 -8.37 15.38
C SER A 344 18.94 -7.29 14.31
N TYR A 345 19.65 -7.67 13.25
CA TYR A 345 19.87 -6.85 12.07
C TYR A 345 19.69 -7.67 10.80
N VAL A 346 19.41 -6.99 9.70
CA VAL A 346 19.34 -7.58 8.36
C VAL A 346 20.65 -7.32 7.66
N VAL A 347 21.25 -8.32 7.03
CA VAL A 347 22.52 -8.22 6.29
C VAL A 347 22.41 -8.95 4.97
N LEU A 348 22.97 -8.39 3.90
CA LEU A 348 23.25 -9.16 2.69
C LEU A 348 24.66 -9.72 2.85
N ASP A 349 24.79 -10.99 3.18
CA ASP A 349 26.10 -11.59 3.45
C ASP A 349 26.94 -11.71 2.16
N GLU A 350 28.25 -11.94 2.32
CA GLU A 350 29.19 -12.09 1.20
C GLU A 350 28.87 -13.25 0.26
N ASP A 351 28.15 -14.26 0.74
CA ASP A 351 27.64 -15.37 -0.07
C ASP A 351 26.38 -15.01 -0.89
N GLY A 352 25.90 -13.77 -0.76
CA GLY A 352 24.77 -13.22 -1.49
C GLY A 352 23.41 -13.55 -0.89
N VAL A 353 23.34 -14.18 0.28
CA VAL A 353 22.07 -14.47 0.95
C VAL A 353 21.71 -13.32 1.89
N LEU A 354 20.50 -12.80 1.76
CA LEU A 354 19.92 -11.83 2.68
C LEU A 354 19.46 -12.56 3.94
N ARG A 355 20.00 -12.19 5.09
CA ARG A 355 19.75 -12.86 6.38
C ARG A 355 19.36 -11.89 7.47
N VAL A 356 18.55 -12.38 8.41
CA VAL A 356 18.42 -11.81 9.75
C VAL A 356 19.46 -12.49 10.64
N ARG A 357 20.27 -11.69 11.33
CA ARG A 357 21.25 -12.17 12.31
C ARG A 357 20.97 -11.56 13.68
N ALA A 358 21.37 -12.28 14.73
CA ALA A 358 21.44 -11.76 16.10
C ALA A 358 22.66 -10.82 16.26
N GLU A 359 22.72 -10.06 17.36
CA GLU A 359 23.85 -9.14 17.67
C GLU A 359 25.22 -9.85 17.64
N ASP A 360 25.28 -11.11 18.10
CA ASP A 360 26.49 -11.93 18.10
C ASP A 360 26.88 -12.50 16.73
N GLY A 361 26.09 -12.23 15.69
CA GLY A 361 26.30 -12.70 14.32
C GLY A 361 25.65 -14.04 14.00
N THR A 362 24.97 -14.70 14.93
CA THR A 362 24.25 -15.96 14.68
C THR A 362 23.17 -15.76 13.62
N VAL A 363 23.09 -16.65 12.63
CA VAL A 363 22.01 -16.65 11.64
C VAL A 363 20.71 -17.04 12.30
N ALA A 364 19.70 -16.19 12.15
CA ALA A 364 18.38 -16.43 12.71
C ALA A 364 17.36 -16.83 11.63
N LEU A 365 17.42 -16.19 10.46
CA LEU A 365 16.51 -16.45 9.34
C LEU A 365 17.20 -16.10 8.01
N ASP A 366 17.07 -16.96 7.01
CA ASP A 366 17.40 -16.65 5.62
C ASP A 366 16.16 -16.08 4.95
N LEU A 367 16.25 -14.85 4.41
CA LEU A 367 15.15 -14.15 3.76
C LEU A 367 15.09 -14.42 2.25
N GLY A 368 16.24 -14.55 1.59
CA GLY A 368 16.32 -14.81 0.15
C GLY A 368 17.73 -14.68 -0.43
N GLY A 369 17.91 -15.08 -1.69
CA GLY A 369 19.20 -15.06 -2.39
C GLY A 369 19.52 -16.38 -3.11
N PRO A 370 20.73 -16.55 -3.69
CA PRO A 370 21.86 -15.61 -3.67
C PRO A 370 21.69 -14.44 -4.66
N ALA A 371 22.16 -13.25 -4.27
CA ALA A 371 22.10 -12.00 -5.02
C ALA A 371 23.33 -11.12 -4.76
N ASP A 372 23.52 -10.06 -5.55
CA ASP A 372 24.60 -9.09 -5.41
C ASP A 372 24.16 -7.82 -4.66
N GLU A 373 22.87 -7.48 -4.75
CA GLU A 373 22.28 -6.34 -4.05
C GLU A 373 20.81 -6.59 -3.69
N LEU A 374 20.33 -5.91 -2.64
CA LEU A 374 18.91 -5.68 -2.36
C LEU A 374 18.59 -4.24 -2.76
N VAL A 375 17.62 -4.03 -3.63
CA VAL A 375 17.21 -2.71 -4.13
C VAL A 375 15.73 -2.47 -3.88
N VAL A 376 15.40 -1.29 -3.36
CA VAL A 376 14.04 -0.78 -3.27
C VAL A 376 13.74 0.06 -4.51
N VAL A 377 12.68 -0.31 -5.21
CA VAL A 377 12.09 0.43 -6.34
C VAL A 377 10.62 0.70 -6.03
N GLU A 378 9.95 1.45 -6.90
CA GLU A 378 8.52 1.71 -6.78
C GLU A 378 7.73 0.39 -6.57
N GLY A 379 7.01 0.31 -5.44
CA GLY A 379 6.18 -0.81 -5.03
C GLY A 379 6.91 -2.07 -4.55
N GLN A 380 8.25 -2.16 -4.64
CA GLN A 380 8.94 -3.43 -4.48
C GLN A 380 10.33 -3.33 -3.81
N ALA A 381 10.67 -4.33 -3.01
CA ALA A 381 12.04 -4.67 -2.63
C ALA A 381 12.49 -5.92 -3.41
N GLN A 382 13.66 -5.84 -4.05
CA GLN A 382 14.15 -6.85 -4.98
C GLN A 382 15.58 -7.27 -4.64
N LEU A 383 15.85 -8.57 -4.50
CA LEU A 383 17.23 -9.05 -4.55
C LEU A 383 17.63 -9.24 -6.02
N ARG A 384 18.72 -8.63 -6.44
CA ARG A 384 19.20 -8.65 -7.83
C ARG A 384 20.60 -9.21 -7.92
N THR A 385 20.84 -10.00 -8.96
CA THR A 385 22.20 -10.34 -9.40
C THR A 385 22.76 -9.23 -10.28
N SER A 386 24.08 -9.23 -10.45
CA SER A 386 24.87 -8.23 -11.18
C SER A 386 24.54 -8.13 -12.67
N ASP A 387 23.91 -9.17 -13.23
CA ASP A 387 23.32 -9.19 -14.58
C ASP A 387 21.93 -8.55 -14.65
N GLY A 388 21.41 -8.02 -13.53
CA GLY A 388 20.11 -7.35 -13.42
C GLY A 388 18.93 -8.29 -13.15
N ARG A 389 19.15 -9.61 -13.06
CA ARG A 389 18.07 -10.56 -12.77
C ARG A 389 17.61 -10.44 -11.32
N VAL A 390 16.30 -10.34 -11.14
CA VAL A 390 15.67 -10.38 -9.82
C VAL A 390 15.52 -11.85 -9.41
N VAL A 391 15.97 -12.20 -8.20
CA VAL A 391 15.91 -13.55 -7.61
C VAL A 391 14.96 -13.66 -6.42
N TRP A 392 14.47 -12.51 -5.92
CA TRP A 392 13.51 -12.41 -4.83
C TRP A 392 12.77 -11.10 -4.93
N ARG A 393 11.46 -11.10 -4.64
CA ARG A 393 10.60 -9.91 -4.59
C ARG A 393 9.68 -10.01 -3.39
N ASN A 394 9.67 -8.98 -2.53
CA ASN A 394 8.66 -8.82 -1.47
C ASN A 394 8.39 -10.13 -0.68
N GLY A 395 9.43 -10.82 -0.22
CA GLY A 395 9.30 -12.05 0.56
C GLY A 395 9.32 -13.35 -0.24
N GLU A 396 9.12 -13.28 -1.56
CA GLU A 396 8.99 -14.45 -2.41
C GLU A 396 10.23 -14.64 -3.26
N GLN A 397 10.76 -15.86 -3.26
CA GLN A 397 11.81 -16.24 -4.19
C GLN A 397 11.21 -16.25 -5.60
N THR A 398 11.76 -15.43 -6.49
CA THR A 398 11.35 -15.52 -7.88
C THR A 398 11.95 -16.80 -8.44
N ALA A 399 11.16 -17.61 -9.15
CA ALA A 399 11.64 -18.85 -9.74
C ALA A 399 12.99 -18.61 -10.45
N ALA A 400 13.95 -19.51 -10.21
CA ALA A 400 15.18 -19.48 -10.99
C ALA A 400 14.79 -19.48 -12.47
N PRO A 401 15.44 -18.68 -13.34
CA PRO A 401 15.31 -18.90 -14.76
C PRO A 401 15.76 -20.33 -14.96
N GLU A 402 14.88 -21.17 -15.49
CA GLU A 402 15.29 -22.47 -15.98
C GLU A 402 16.51 -22.22 -16.86
N THR A 403 17.59 -22.95 -16.60
CA THR A 403 18.79 -22.91 -17.44
C THR A 403 18.38 -23.12 -18.89
N GLY A 404 18.25 -22.03 -19.65
CA GLY A 404 17.96 -21.99 -21.07
C GLY A 404 16.48 -22.00 -21.47
N ALA A 405 15.77 -20.87 -21.30
CA ALA A 405 14.73 -20.37 -22.25
C ALA A 405 14.33 -18.92 -21.89
N PRO A 406 14.04 -18.04 -22.87
CA PRO A 406 13.49 -16.70 -22.60
C PRO A 406 12.13 -16.77 -21.87
N PRO A 407 11.67 -15.68 -21.20
CA PRO A 407 10.39 -15.68 -20.50
C PRO A 407 9.28 -16.21 -21.42
N ALA A 408 8.38 -17.02 -20.87
CA ALA A 408 7.22 -17.52 -21.62
C ALA A 408 6.52 -16.33 -22.26
N ALA A 409 6.48 -16.31 -23.59
CA ALA A 409 5.87 -15.22 -24.33
C ALA A 409 4.40 -15.11 -23.91
N ASP A 410 3.98 -13.90 -23.56
CA ASP A 410 2.58 -13.58 -23.32
C ASP A 410 1.84 -13.54 -24.66
N PHE A 411 0.75 -14.29 -24.77
CA PHE A 411 -0.06 -14.44 -25.98
C PHE A 411 -1.54 -14.13 -25.76
N THR A 412 -1.98 -13.80 -24.54
CA THR A 412 -3.42 -13.70 -24.21
C THR A 412 -3.82 -12.37 -23.59
N SER A 413 -2.92 -11.64 -22.91
CA SER A 413 -3.30 -10.41 -22.18
C SER A 413 -3.91 -9.31 -23.06
N TRP A 414 -3.67 -9.33 -24.36
CA TRP A 414 -4.28 -8.38 -25.30
C TRP A 414 -5.79 -8.64 -25.47
N MET A 415 -6.24 -9.90 -25.34
CA MET A 415 -7.64 -10.26 -25.50
C MET A 415 -8.48 -9.81 -24.30
N ASP A 416 -7.93 -9.94 -23.08
CA ASP A 416 -8.54 -9.45 -21.82
C ASP A 416 -8.81 -7.93 -21.86
N ALA A 417 -8.06 -7.18 -22.68
CA ALA A 417 -8.26 -5.75 -22.85
C ALA A 417 -9.44 -5.39 -23.79
N LEU A 418 -9.89 -6.34 -24.61
CA LEU A 418 -11.01 -6.15 -25.54
C LEU A 418 -12.33 -6.66 -24.96
N MET A 419 -12.35 -7.87 -24.37
CA MET A 419 -13.59 -8.51 -23.94
C MET A 419 -13.42 -9.54 -22.81
N ASP A 420 -14.47 -9.73 -22.00
CA ASP A 420 -14.48 -10.58 -20.80
C ASP A 420 -14.76 -12.08 -21.10
N ASP A 421 -14.08 -12.68 -22.09
CA ASP A 421 -14.03 -14.14 -22.34
C ASP A 421 -15.36 -14.88 -22.64
N THR A 422 -16.43 -14.19 -23.06
CA THR A 422 -17.74 -14.85 -23.25
C THR A 422 -17.89 -15.60 -24.59
N ALA A 423 -17.46 -15.04 -25.73
CA ALA A 423 -17.38 -15.72 -27.03
C ALA A 423 -16.58 -14.87 -28.01
N TYR A 424 -15.74 -15.47 -28.85
CA TYR A 424 -14.92 -14.74 -29.82
C TYR A 424 -14.54 -15.61 -31.02
N CYS A 425 -14.29 -14.95 -32.15
CA CYS A 425 -13.47 -15.49 -33.23
C CYS A 425 -12.33 -14.54 -33.55
N VAL A 426 -11.14 -15.11 -33.66
CA VAL A 426 -9.91 -14.36 -33.91
C VAL A 426 -9.24 -14.96 -35.14
N THR A 427 -8.84 -14.09 -36.07
CA THR A 427 -8.09 -14.50 -37.27
C THR A 427 -6.85 -13.64 -37.47
N VAL A 428 -5.69 -14.27 -37.68
CA VAL A 428 -4.48 -13.57 -38.14
C VAL A 428 -4.27 -13.86 -39.62
N ILE A 429 -4.17 -12.80 -40.42
CA ILE A 429 -3.94 -12.87 -41.87
C ILE A 429 -2.59 -12.26 -42.20
N HIS A 430 -1.76 -13.02 -42.92
CA HIS A 430 -0.42 -12.56 -43.26
C HIS A 430 -0.40 -11.56 -44.40
N HIS A 431 0.39 -10.49 -44.28
CA HIS A 431 0.72 -9.59 -45.41
C HIS A 431 -0.51 -8.95 -46.08
N ILE A 432 -1.56 -8.71 -45.30
CA ILE A 432 -2.82 -8.09 -45.73
C ILE A 432 -3.09 -6.88 -44.83
N ASP A 433 -3.54 -5.80 -45.46
CA ASP A 433 -3.98 -4.57 -44.80
C ASP A 433 -5.39 -4.73 -44.18
N PRO A 434 -5.69 -4.09 -43.03
CA PRO A 434 -6.99 -4.21 -42.36
C PRO A 434 -8.22 -3.97 -43.25
N ASP A 435 -8.19 -3.01 -44.18
CA ASP A 435 -9.33 -2.75 -45.07
C ASP A 435 -9.56 -3.91 -46.05
N GLU A 436 -8.48 -4.49 -46.56
CA GLU A 436 -8.54 -5.65 -47.45
C GLU A 436 -8.99 -6.92 -46.72
N ALA A 437 -8.58 -7.10 -45.45
CA ALA A 437 -9.05 -8.19 -44.60
C ALA A 437 -10.57 -8.12 -44.38
N LEU A 438 -11.09 -6.94 -44.02
CA LEU A 438 -12.52 -6.71 -43.86
C LEU A 438 -13.28 -6.92 -45.17
N ARG A 439 -12.72 -6.48 -46.31
CA ARG A 439 -13.33 -6.71 -47.62
C ARG A 439 -13.43 -8.19 -47.98
N ARG A 440 -12.43 -9.00 -47.60
CA ARG A 440 -12.46 -10.47 -47.79
C ARG A 440 -13.53 -11.14 -46.90
N LEU A 441 -13.73 -10.62 -45.70
CA LEU A 441 -14.82 -11.03 -44.80
C LEU A 441 -16.20 -10.52 -45.24
N GLY A 442 -16.28 -9.70 -46.30
CA GLY A 442 -17.53 -9.24 -46.90
C GLY A 442 -17.91 -7.77 -46.61
N ALA A 443 -17.06 -7.02 -45.90
CA ALA A 443 -17.34 -5.62 -45.60
C ALA A 443 -17.44 -4.75 -46.87
N GLN A 444 -18.46 -3.91 -46.93
CA GLN A 444 -18.58 -2.86 -47.95
C GLN A 444 -17.62 -1.72 -47.61
N PRO A 445 -16.75 -1.25 -48.54
CA PRO A 445 -15.75 -0.22 -48.26
C PRO A 445 -16.33 1.07 -47.65
N GLU A 446 -17.57 1.42 -47.99
CA GLU A 446 -18.25 2.63 -47.49
C GLU A 446 -18.73 2.49 -46.04
N ARG A 447 -18.82 1.26 -45.51
CA ARG A 447 -19.19 0.97 -44.12
C ARG A 447 -17.98 0.79 -43.20
N VAL A 448 -16.77 0.70 -43.74
CA VAL A 448 -15.55 0.58 -42.94
C VAL A 448 -15.15 1.96 -42.40
N THR A 449 -15.04 2.06 -41.08
CA THR A 449 -14.62 3.30 -40.40
C THR A 449 -13.40 3.06 -39.51
N THR A 450 -12.75 4.13 -39.05
CA THR A 450 -11.69 4.03 -38.05
C THR A 450 -12.26 4.40 -36.69
N GLY A 451 -12.06 3.53 -35.70
CA GLY A 451 -12.54 3.71 -34.34
C GLY A 451 -11.87 2.73 -33.38
N THR A 452 -12.21 2.82 -32.11
CA THR A 452 -11.79 1.87 -31.07
C THR A 452 -12.74 0.68 -30.99
N TRP A 453 -12.38 -0.34 -30.21
CA TRP A 453 -13.28 -1.46 -29.90
C TRP A 453 -14.61 -0.99 -29.27
N GLY A 454 -14.56 0.00 -28.37
CA GLY A 454 -15.75 0.61 -27.79
C GLY A 454 -16.65 1.29 -28.84
N ASP A 455 -16.05 2.00 -29.80
CA ASP A 455 -16.80 2.63 -30.91
C ASP A 455 -17.50 1.57 -31.79
N LEU A 456 -16.91 0.39 -31.96
CA LEU A 456 -17.52 -0.73 -32.69
C LEU A 456 -18.72 -1.31 -31.93
N LEU A 457 -18.62 -1.49 -30.62
CA LEU A 457 -19.74 -1.98 -29.80
C LEU A 457 -20.90 -0.97 -29.80
N GLU A 458 -20.62 0.33 -29.66
CA GLU A 458 -21.64 1.38 -29.78
C GLU A 458 -22.28 1.41 -31.18
N LEU A 459 -21.48 1.19 -32.23
CA LEU A 459 -21.98 1.07 -33.60
C LEU A 459 -22.90 -0.13 -33.76
N ALA A 460 -22.52 -1.30 -33.24
CA ALA A 460 -23.29 -2.53 -33.28
C ALA A 460 -24.64 -2.39 -32.55
N GLU A 461 -24.63 -1.78 -31.35
CA GLU A 461 -25.86 -1.48 -30.61
C GLU A 461 -26.78 -0.55 -31.39
N ARG A 462 -26.24 0.49 -32.03
CA ARG A 462 -27.03 1.45 -32.81
C ARG A 462 -27.63 0.84 -34.07
N GLU A 463 -26.93 -0.09 -34.70
CA GLU A 463 -27.37 -0.78 -35.92
C GLU A 463 -28.23 -2.02 -35.63
N GLU A 464 -28.52 -2.31 -34.35
CA GLU A 464 -29.24 -3.53 -33.92
C GLU A 464 -28.57 -4.82 -34.44
N ALA A 465 -27.25 -4.79 -34.64
CA ALA A 465 -26.44 -5.81 -35.30
C ALA A 465 -26.26 -7.12 -34.50
N TYR A 466 -26.93 -7.24 -33.35
CA TYR A 466 -26.94 -8.44 -32.51
C TYR A 466 -28.06 -9.43 -32.88
N ASP A 467 -28.96 -9.06 -33.80
CA ASP A 467 -30.01 -9.93 -34.34
C ASP A 467 -29.48 -10.82 -35.50
N PHE A 468 -28.78 -11.89 -35.13
CA PHE A 468 -28.51 -13.15 -35.88
C PHE A 468 -28.10 -13.14 -37.37
N GLU A 469 -27.81 -12.01 -38.04
CA GLU A 469 -27.26 -11.99 -39.42
C GLU A 469 -26.04 -11.09 -39.64
N ASP A 470 -25.67 -10.21 -38.69
CA ASP A 470 -24.49 -9.35 -38.85
C ASP A 470 -23.24 -9.91 -38.13
N ILE A 471 -22.06 -9.53 -38.66
CA ILE A 471 -20.73 -9.75 -38.11
C ILE A 471 -20.20 -8.41 -37.61
N VAL A 472 -19.91 -8.32 -36.32
CA VAL A 472 -19.34 -7.14 -35.67
C VAL A 472 -17.83 -7.38 -35.56
N VAL A 473 -17.01 -6.67 -36.35
CA VAL A 473 -15.59 -7.01 -36.51
C VAL A 473 -14.67 -5.79 -36.45
N ALA A 474 -13.55 -5.95 -35.73
CA ALA A 474 -12.42 -5.04 -35.74
C ALA A 474 -11.21 -5.67 -36.41
N ALA A 475 -10.53 -4.89 -37.25
CA ALA A 475 -9.29 -5.27 -37.93
C ALA A 475 -8.14 -4.38 -37.43
N PHE A 476 -7.24 -4.96 -36.65
CA PHE A 476 -6.06 -4.32 -36.08
C PHE A 476 -4.85 -4.56 -36.97
N ALA A 477 -4.07 -3.51 -37.22
CA ALA A 477 -2.81 -3.62 -37.93
C ALA A 477 -1.74 -4.20 -36.99
N LEU A 478 -1.15 -5.33 -37.37
CA LEU A 478 -0.10 -6.01 -36.62
C LEU A 478 1.18 -6.11 -37.47
N GLY A 479 1.86 -4.97 -37.60
CA GLY A 479 2.98 -4.82 -38.53
C GLY A 479 2.53 -5.04 -39.97
N PRO A 480 3.06 -6.05 -40.69
CA PRO A 480 2.59 -6.38 -42.03
C PRO A 480 1.36 -7.30 -42.02
N HIS A 481 0.91 -7.79 -40.87
CA HIS A 481 -0.22 -8.71 -40.73
C HIS A 481 -1.47 -7.96 -40.25
N THR A 482 -2.64 -8.60 -40.38
CA THR A 482 -3.88 -8.10 -39.79
C THR A 482 -4.40 -9.11 -38.76
N LEU A 483 -4.85 -8.60 -37.61
CA LEU A 483 -5.59 -9.34 -36.59
C LEU A 483 -7.07 -8.94 -36.67
N LEU A 484 -7.94 -9.86 -37.07
CA LEU A 484 -9.39 -9.73 -37.03
C LEU A 484 -9.89 -10.25 -35.68
N VAL A 485 -10.79 -9.50 -35.06
CA VAL A 485 -11.53 -9.91 -33.85
C VAL A 485 -13.01 -9.69 -34.11
N GLU A 486 -13.77 -10.79 -34.12
CA GLU A 486 -15.22 -10.80 -34.28
C GLU A 486 -15.89 -10.90 -32.90
N ASP A 487 -16.82 -9.99 -32.63
CA ASP A 487 -17.71 -10.06 -31.46
C ASP A 487 -18.90 -10.97 -31.81
N ASN A 488 -19.07 -12.04 -31.02
CA ASN A 488 -20.24 -12.93 -31.05
C ASN A 488 -20.44 -13.78 -32.34
N ARG A 489 -19.50 -13.74 -33.31
CA ARG A 489 -19.53 -14.51 -34.57
C ARG A 489 -18.24 -15.30 -34.83
N CYS A 490 -18.28 -16.13 -35.87
CA CYS A 490 -17.23 -17.08 -36.22
C CYS A 490 -17.00 -17.23 -37.72
N GLU A 491 -17.24 -16.20 -38.53
CA GLU A 491 -17.09 -16.32 -39.99
C GLU A 491 -15.63 -16.56 -40.40
N GLY A 492 -14.67 -16.07 -39.60
CA GLY A 492 -13.25 -16.33 -39.77
C GLY A 492 -12.87 -17.81 -39.81
N ILE A 493 -13.63 -18.72 -39.17
CA ILE A 493 -13.37 -20.18 -39.21
C ILE A 493 -14.03 -20.92 -40.39
N ASP A 494 -14.82 -20.23 -41.22
CA ASP A 494 -15.43 -20.77 -42.44
C ASP A 494 -15.14 -19.92 -43.70
N CYS A 495 -14.18 -18.99 -43.63
CA CYS A 495 -13.81 -18.10 -44.73
C CYS A 495 -12.36 -18.32 -45.22
N PRO A 496 -12.09 -19.38 -46.02
CA PRO A 496 -10.74 -19.65 -46.53
C PRO A 496 -10.21 -18.54 -47.44
N GLU A 497 -11.10 -17.74 -48.06
CA GLU A 497 -10.77 -16.58 -48.90
C GLU A 497 -9.93 -15.52 -48.19
N LEU A 498 -10.00 -15.45 -46.84
CA LEU A 498 -9.12 -14.60 -46.04
C LEU A 498 -7.64 -14.85 -46.38
N SER A 499 -7.29 -16.09 -46.73
CA SER A 499 -5.92 -16.50 -47.10
C SER A 499 -5.58 -16.42 -48.59
N ALA A 500 -6.44 -15.90 -49.46
CA ALA A 500 -6.15 -15.84 -50.90
C ALA A 500 -4.81 -15.13 -51.20
N GLY A 501 -3.87 -15.82 -51.85
CA GLY A 501 -2.50 -15.35 -52.11
C GLY A 501 -1.59 -15.26 -50.87
N THR A 502 -2.01 -15.80 -49.73
CA THR A 502 -1.30 -15.68 -48.44
C THR A 502 -1.62 -16.87 -47.50
N PHE A 503 -1.46 -16.65 -46.19
CA PHE A 503 -1.68 -17.57 -45.10
C PHE A 503 -2.59 -16.92 -44.05
N ALA A 504 -3.49 -17.69 -43.45
CA ALA A 504 -4.33 -17.23 -42.35
C ALA A 504 -4.56 -18.35 -41.32
N VAL A 505 -4.75 -17.96 -40.06
CA VAL A 505 -5.08 -18.87 -38.95
C VAL A 505 -6.24 -18.28 -38.18
N SER A 506 -7.28 -19.08 -37.94
CA SER A 506 -8.47 -18.68 -37.21
C SER A 506 -8.70 -19.60 -36.01
N CYS A 507 -9.11 -19.03 -34.88
CA CYS A 507 -9.65 -19.77 -33.75
C CYS A 507 -10.99 -19.17 -33.31
N TYR A 508 -11.82 -20.00 -32.68
CA TYR A 508 -13.14 -19.63 -32.19
C TYR A 508 -13.44 -20.38 -30.89
N MET A 509 -14.10 -19.69 -29.97
CA MET A 509 -14.61 -20.24 -28.72
C MET A 509 -15.95 -19.58 -28.36
N ASN A 510 -16.90 -20.36 -27.85
CA ASN A 510 -18.16 -19.83 -27.29
C ASN A 510 -18.46 -20.33 -25.87
N ILE A 511 -19.50 -19.77 -25.25
CA ILE A 511 -19.99 -20.15 -23.92
C ILE A 511 -20.37 -21.64 -23.77
N ASN A 512 -20.67 -22.33 -24.87
CA ASN A 512 -21.02 -23.76 -24.86
C ASN A 512 -19.78 -24.66 -24.93
N ALA A 513 -18.58 -24.06 -24.94
CA ALA A 513 -17.30 -24.73 -25.14
C ALA A 513 -17.18 -25.40 -26.52
N ASP A 514 -17.94 -24.91 -27.52
CA ASP A 514 -17.66 -25.20 -28.92
C ASP A 514 -16.41 -24.43 -29.31
N SER A 515 -15.47 -25.12 -29.96
CA SER A 515 -14.21 -24.52 -30.37
C SER A 515 -13.76 -25.01 -31.73
N ALA A 516 -13.15 -24.09 -32.47
CA ALA A 516 -12.57 -24.37 -33.77
C ALA A 516 -11.16 -23.78 -33.87
N PHE A 517 -10.29 -24.47 -34.60
CA PHE A 517 -8.96 -23.98 -34.94
C PHE A 517 -8.66 -24.43 -36.36
N VAL A 518 -8.54 -23.47 -37.27
CA VAL A 518 -8.44 -23.72 -38.71
C VAL A 518 -7.29 -22.93 -39.29
N VAL A 519 -6.54 -23.56 -40.21
CA VAL A 519 -5.43 -22.95 -40.93
C VAL A 519 -5.73 -22.97 -42.42
N TYR A 520 -5.57 -21.81 -43.05
CA TYR A 520 -5.81 -21.62 -44.48
C TYR A 520 -4.55 -21.21 -45.22
N ARG A 521 -4.47 -21.62 -46.48
CA ARG A 521 -3.43 -21.18 -47.42
C ARG A 521 -4.02 -21.05 -48.80
N ASP A 522 -3.83 -19.88 -49.39
CA ASP A 522 -4.23 -19.58 -50.77
C ASP A 522 -5.69 -19.93 -51.10
N GLY A 523 -6.61 -19.67 -50.17
CA GLY A 523 -8.04 -19.93 -50.37
C GLY A 523 -8.49 -21.36 -50.06
N GLU A 524 -7.64 -22.21 -49.47
CA GLU A 524 -7.98 -23.59 -49.10
C GLU A 524 -7.70 -23.87 -47.61
N THR A 525 -8.54 -24.71 -46.99
CA THR A 525 -8.30 -25.25 -45.63
C THR A 525 -7.20 -26.31 -45.68
N VAL A 526 -6.09 -26.05 -45.00
CA VAL A 526 -4.92 -26.95 -44.96
C VAL A 526 -4.75 -27.66 -43.61
N ALA A 527 -5.36 -27.14 -42.55
CA ALA A 527 -5.54 -27.84 -41.29
C ALA A 527 -6.87 -27.45 -40.64
N ASP A 528 -7.54 -28.43 -40.04
CA ASP A 528 -8.73 -28.23 -39.21
C ASP A 528 -8.57 -29.11 -37.96
N HIS A 529 -8.53 -28.46 -36.80
CA HIS A 529 -8.40 -29.08 -35.48
C HIS A 529 -9.59 -28.72 -34.59
N SER A 530 -10.75 -28.47 -35.19
CA SER A 530 -12.00 -28.22 -34.48
C SER A 530 -12.44 -29.43 -33.65
N ARG A 531 -13.05 -29.17 -32.49
CA ARG A 531 -13.26 -30.19 -31.45
C ARG A 531 -14.06 -31.41 -31.92
N ASP A 532 -15.05 -31.20 -32.78
CA ASP A 532 -16.02 -32.24 -33.18
C ASP A 532 -15.74 -32.87 -34.56
N SER A 533 -15.09 -32.14 -35.47
CA SER A 533 -14.86 -32.56 -36.86
C SER A 533 -13.39 -32.60 -37.29
N GLY A 534 -12.48 -32.05 -36.48
CA GLY A 534 -11.08 -31.84 -36.84
C GLY A 534 -10.18 -33.07 -36.76
N SER A 535 -9.05 -32.99 -37.46
CA SER A 535 -7.98 -33.99 -37.38
C SER A 535 -7.34 -34.01 -35.99
N ARG A 536 -7.14 -35.20 -35.43
CA ARG A 536 -6.43 -35.42 -34.16
C ARG A 536 -4.91 -35.36 -34.26
N GLU A 537 -4.38 -35.32 -35.49
CA GLU A 537 -2.95 -35.18 -35.77
C GLU A 537 -2.67 -33.82 -36.40
N PRO A 538 -1.61 -33.10 -36.00
CA PRO A 538 -1.25 -31.82 -36.62
C PRO A 538 -0.82 -32.05 -38.07
N THR A 539 -1.55 -31.47 -39.02
CA THR A 539 -1.40 -31.77 -40.46
C THR A 539 -0.45 -30.83 -41.19
N THR A 540 -0.03 -29.71 -40.57
CA THR A 540 0.82 -28.69 -41.19
C THR A 540 2.11 -28.43 -40.40
N PRO A 541 3.21 -28.03 -41.08
CA PRO A 541 4.47 -27.71 -40.41
C PRO A 541 4.36 -26.59 -39.36
N GLU A 542 3.53 -25.58 -39.61
CA GLU A 542 3.35 -24.42 -38.74
C GLU A 542 2.70 -24.82 -37.40
N VAL A 543 1.66 -25.66 -37.46
CA VAL A 543 1.00 -26.19 -36.25
C VAL A 543 1.93 -27.12 -35.48
N CYS A 544 2.67 -28.00 -36.17
CA CYS A 544 3.68 -28.85 -35.56
C CYS A 544 4.75 -28.04 -34.80
N GLN A 545 5.22 -26.94 -35.41
CA GLN A 545 6.21 -26.05 -34.80
C GLN A 545 5.63 -25.32 -33.59
N ALA A 546 4.38 -24.83 -33.67
CA ALA A 546 3.70 -24.16 -32.57
C ALA A 546 3.52 -25.10 -31.37
N LEU A 547 3.00 -26.30 -31.58
CA LEU A 547 2.81 -27.32 -30.52
C LEU A 547 4.12 -27.73 -29.86
N THR A 548 5.19 -27.85 -30.66
CA THR A 548 6.53 -28.14 -30.15
C THR A 548 7.02 -27.00 -29.25
N ALA A 549 6.81 -25.74 -29.65
CA ALA A 549 7.20 -24.57 -28.87
C ALA A 549 6.36 -24.41 -27.59
N MET A 550 5.10 -24.85 -27.60
CA MET A 550 4.20 -24.86 -26.42
C MET A 550 4.47 -26.03 -25.46
N GLY A 551 5.23 -27.05 -25.88
CA GLY A 551 5.32 -28.31 -25.14
C GLY A 551 3.98 -29.05 -25.05
N ALA A 552 3.07 -28.81 -25.99
CA ALA A 552 1.71 -29.35 -26.01
C ALA A 552 1.55 -30.33 -27.19
N PRO A 553 1.83 -31.63 -27.02
CA PRO A 553 1.83 -32.59 -28.13
C PRO A 553 0.42 -32.95 -28.66
N ASP A 554 -0.64 -32.56 -27.95
CA ASP A 554 -2.03 -32.83 -28.32
C ASP A 554 -2.66 -31.56 -28.91
N VAL A 555 -2.84 -31.57 -30.24
CA VAL A 555 -3.36 -30.42 -30.98
C VAL A 555 -4.80 -30.06 -30.60
N ILE A 556 -5.65 -31.06 -30.31
CA ILE A 556 -7.05 -30.83 -29.93
C ILE A 556 -7.12 -30.20 -28.54
N LYS A 557 -6.28 -30.68 -27.61
CA LYS A 557 -6.19 -30.10 -26.27
C LYS A 557 -5.62 -28.68 -26.30
N ALA A 558 -4.60 -28.43 -27.13
CA ALA A 558 -4.02 -27.10 -27.31
C ALA A 558 -5.03 -26.13 -27.94
N ALA A 559 -5.74 -26.54 -29.00
CA ALA A 559 -6.79 -25.77 -29.65
C ALA A 559 -8.05 -25.53 -28.78
N PHE A 560 -8.14 -26.16 -27.60
CA PHE A 560 -9.23 -25.95 -26.65
C PHE A 560 -8.81 -25.14 -25.43
N LEU A 561 -7.63 -25.40 -24.87
CA LEU A 561 -7.18 -24.76 -23.62
C LEU A 561 -6.25 -23.55 -23.84
N HIS A 562 -5.61 -23.47 -25.01
CA HIS A 562 -4.53 -22.55 -25.33
C HIS A 562 -4.61 -22.09 -26.80
N ASP A 563 -5.83 -21.89 -27.30
CA ASP A 563 -6.15 -21.62 -28.70
C ASP A 563 -5.54 -20.31 -29.20
N LEU A 564 -5.58 -19.23 -28.40
CA LEU A 564 -4.96 -17.95 -28.72
C LEU A 564 -3.42 -18.05 -28.80
N GLU A 565 -2.79 -18.79 -27.87
CA GLU A 565 -1.34 -19.05 -27.93
C GLU A 565 -0.98 -19.90 -29.16
N LEU A 566 -1.77 -20.94 -29.44
CA LEU A 566 -1.59 -21.79 -30.61
C LEU A 566 -1.76 -20.96 -31.91
N LEU A 567 -2.74 -20.07 -31.97
CA LEU A 567 -2.99 -19.18 -33.11
C LEU A 567 -1.81 -18.23 -33.32
N CYS A 568 -1.38 -17.54 -32.28
CA CYS A 568 -0.27 -16.59 -32.37
C CYS A 568 1.02 -17.27 -32.80
N ARG A 569 1.34 -18.44 -32.23
CA ARG A 569 2.55 -19.20 -32.59
C ARG A 569 2.48 -19.81 -33.99
N THR A 570 1.31 -20.30 -34.40
CA THR A 570 1.11 -20.83 -35.77
C THR A 570 1.22 -19.73 -36.81
N ALA A 571 0.71 -18.53 -36.50
CA ALA A 571 0.85 -17.35 -37.34
C ALA A 571 2.20 -16.63 -37.16
N GLY A 572 3.03 -17.00 -36.20
CA GLY A 572 4.31 -16.33 -35.95
C GLY A 572 4.18 -14.87 -35.53
N VAL A 573 3.11 -14.52 -34.83
CA VAL A 573 2.82 -13.17 -34.32
C VAL A 573 2.78 -13.14 -32.78
N GLN A 574 2.91 -11.95 -32.20
CA GLN A 574 2.78 -11.74 -30.76
C GLN A 574 2.10 -10.39 -30.49
N PRO A 575 0.75 -10.32 -30.54
CA PRO A 575 0.01 -9.10 -30.26
C PRO A 575 0.21 -8.63 -28.81
N THR A 576 0.18 -7.32 -28.60
CA THR A 576 0.26 -6.69 -27.28
C THR A 576 -1.02 -5.90 -26.98
N VAL A 577 -1.24 -5.54 -25.70
CA VAL A 577 -2.37 -4.68 -25.29
C VAL A 577 -2.38 -3.35 -26.09
N ALA A 578 -1.21 -2.81 -26.43
CA ALA A 578 -1.13 -1.57 -27.19
C ALA A 578 -1.60 -1.74 -28.65
N ASP A 579 -1.45 -2.92 -29.23
CA ASP A 579 -1.87 -3.20 -30.62
C ASP A 579 -3.39 -3.21 -30.78
N VAL A 580 -4.13 -3.49 -29.69
CA VAL A 580 -5.59 -3.65 -29.71
C VAL A 580 -6.37 -2.56 -28.95
N THR A 581 -5.70 -1.73 -28.16
CA THR A 581 -6.34 -0.58 -27.47
C THR A 581 -6.32 0.71 -28.30
N GLY A 582 -5.57 0.74 -29.40
CA GLY A 582 -5.53 1.86 -30.35
C GLY A 582 -6.66 1.83 -31.39
N PRO A 583 -6.69 2.79 -32.32
CA PRO A 583 -7.66 2.80 -33.43
C PRO A 583 -7.48 1.59 -34.35
N ALA A 584 -8.59 0.93 -34.67
CA ALA A 584 -8.72 -0.16 -35.63
C ALA A 584 -9.57 0.26 -36.83
N ARG A 585 -9.59 -0.56 -37.88
CA ARG A 585 -10.62 -0.49 -38.91
C ARG A 585 -11.79 -1.34 -38.45
N ILE A 586 -12.97 -0.75 -38.32
CA ILE A 586 -14.15 -1.37 -37.71
C ILE A 586 -15.30 -1.40 -38.72
N ALA A 587 -16.08 -2.48 -38.72
CA ALA A 587 -17.22 -2.65 -39.61
C ALA A 587 -18.29 -3.58 -39.00
N VAL A 588 -19.54 -3.32 -39.38
CA VAL A 588 -20.65 -4.27 -39.27
C VAL A 588 -20.88 -4.84 -40.65
N VAL A 589 -20.66 -6.14 -40.81
CA VAL A 589 -20.80 -6.85 -42.09
C VAL A 589 -22.08 -7.67 -42.06
N THR A 590 -23.00 -7.34 -42.94
CA THR A 590 -24.25 -8.09 -43.09
C THR A 590 -23.97 -9.34 -43.92
N ASP A 591 -24.27 -10.52 -43.36
CA ASP A 591 -24.08 -11.81 -44.03
C ASP A 591 -24.86 -11.87 -45.37
N ARG A 592 -24.37 -12.71 -46.28
CA ARG A 592 -24.80 -12.80 -47.68
C ARG A 592 -26.11 -13.57 -47.92
#